data_AF-A0A354A2C2-F1
#
_entry.id   AF-A0A354A2C2-F1
#
_cell.length_a   1.000
_cell.length_b   1.000
_cell.length_c   1.000
_cell.angle_alpha   90.00
_cell.angle_beta   90.00
_cell.angle_gamma   90.00
#
_symmetry.space_group_name_H-M   'P 1'
#
loop_
_entity.id
_entity.type
_entity.pdbx_description
1 polymer ?
#
loop_
_entity_poly.entity_id
_entity_poly.type
_entity_poly.pdbx_seq_one_letter_code
_entity_poly.pdbx_strand_id
1 'polypeptide(L)'
;MASQEIIIVTSAEPTAMTDAYALIKVLFTKYQEKDFKVLVNNIKNEKEATEVYRRLSTAAERFLSISLDYIGYIPHDESVQKAVRQQRALMDIYPDCEASKSLLKISEKINNDNNNHIKGTLQFFLGGLLKTKC
;
A
#
# COMPACT_ATOMS: atom_id res chain seq x y z
N MET A 1 11.59 9.35 11.49
CA MET A 1 10.91 8.06 11.22
C MET A 1 11.88 7.15 10.47
N ALA A 2 11.80 5.83 10.65
CA ALA A 2 12.80 4.86 10.15
C ALA A 2 12.39 4.16 8.84
N SER A 3 11.13 4.30 8.39
CA SER A 3 10.65 3.77 7.10
C SER A 3 10.45 4.91 6.10
N GLN A 4 10.77 4.65 4.84
CA GLN A 4 10.54 5.57 3.72
C GLN A 4 9.12 5.47 3.17
N GLU A 5 8.39 4.39 3.46
CA GLU A 5 7.04 4.15 2.95
C GLU A 5 6.08 3.69 4.06
N ILE A 6 4.80 4.07 3.92
CA ILE A 6 3.71 3.66 4.81
C ILE A 6 2.67 2.90 3.98
N ILE A 7 2.52 1.59 4.25
CA ILE A 7 1.50 0.75 3.63
C ILE A 7 0.42 0.44 4.68
N ILE A 8 -0.79 0.95 4.44
CA ILE A 8 -1.98 0.69 5.24
C ILE A 8 -2.65 -0.59 4.71
N VAL A 9 -2.75 -1.61 5.56
CA VAL A 9 -3.45 -2.86 5.27
C VAL A 9 -4.84 -2.82 5.89
N THR A 10 -5.88 -3.10 5.10
CA THR A 10 -7.28 -3.14 5.57
C THR A 10 -8.06 -4.28 4.91
N SER A 11 -9.34 -4.46 5.23
CA SER A 11 -10.23 -5.47 4.66
C SER A 11 -11.62 -4.89 4.37
N ALA A 12 -12.54 -5.70 3.84
CA ALA A 12 -13.93 -5.28 3.63
C ALA A 12 -14.75 -5.08 4.91
N GLU A 13 -14.19 -5.43 6.08
CA GLU A 13 -14.87 -5.29 7.36
C GLU A 13 -14.99 -3.79 7.73
N PRO A 14 -16.20 -3.31 8.10
CA PRO A 14 -16.41 -1.90 8.45
C PRO A 14 -15.49 -1.37 9.57
N THR A 15 -15.18 -2.22 10.54
CA THR A 15 -14.25 -1.92 11.64
C THR A 15 -12.83 -1.73 11.13
N ALA A 16 -12.33 -2.63 10.28
CA ALA A 16 -10.99 -2.54 9.68
C ALA A 16 -10.81 -1.28 8.83
N MET A 17 -11.85 -0.84 8.11
CA MET A 17 -11.82 0.42 7.36
C MET A 17 -11.78 1.64 8.30
N THR A 18 -12.53 1.59 9.41
CA THR A 18 -12.57 2.67 10.40
C THR A 18 -11.21 2.83 11.09
N ASP A 19 -10.60 1.71 11.48
CA ASP A 19 -9.30 1.70 12.14
C ASP A 19 -8.18 2.17 11.19
N ALA A 20 -8.21 1.72 9.93
CA ALA A 20 -7.28 2.18 8.90
C ALA A 20 -7.36 3.71 8.70
N TYR A 21 -8.57 4.26 8.60
CA TYR A 21 -8.76 5.70 8.49
C TYR A 21 -8.30 6.44 9.76
N ALA A 22 -8.59 5.92 10.94
CA ALA A 22 -8.15 6.51 12.20
C ALA A 22 -6.62 6.59 12.27
N LEU A 23 -5.93 5.53 11.84
CA LEU A 23 -4.46 5.52 11.76
C LEU A 23 -3.94 6.56 10.78
N ILE A 24 -4.48 6.63 9.56
CA ILE A 24 -4.13 7.65 8.56
C ILE A 24 -4.31 9.05 9.16
N LYS A 25 -5.46 9.31 9.80
CA LYS A 25 -5.77 10.60 10.42
C LYS A 25 -4.78 10.95 11.53
N VAL A 26 -4.40 9.99 12.38
CA VAL A 26 -3.39 10.22 13.43
C VAL A 26 -2.03 10.54 12.82
N LEU A 27 -1.62 9.79 11.79
CA LEU A 27 -0.34 9.99 11.13
C LEU A 27 -0.26 11.34 10.43
N PHE A 28 -1.31 11.71 9.71
CA PHE A 28 -1.45 13.02 9.09
C PHE A 28 -1.45 14.15 10.13
N THR A 29 -2.31 14.09 11.15
CA THR A 29 -2.47 15.20 12.09
C THR A 29 -1.26 15.41 12.99
N LYS A 30 -0.61 14.33 13.45
CA LYS A 30 0.51 14.42 14.39
C LYS A 30 1.87 14.52 13.73
N TYR A 31 2.04 13.91 12.56
CA TYR A 31 3.34 13.79 11.90
C TYR A 31 3.36 14.41 10.49
N GLN A 32 2.25 14.98 10.02
CA GLN A 32 2.13 15.62 8.69
C GLN A 32 2.42 14.67 7.53
N GLU A 33 2.29 13.36 7.76
CA GLU A 33 2.41 12.34 6.72
C GLU A 33 1.26 12.46 5.72
N LYS A 34 1.58 12.38 4.43
CA LYS A 34 0.61 12.51 3.33
C LYS A 34 0.65 11.34 2.35
N ASP A 35 1.77 10.62 2.32
CA ASP A 35 2.02 9.57 1.34
C ASP A 35 1.68 8.20 1.93
N PHE A 36 0.48 7.72 1.62
CA PHE A 36 -0.03 6.45 2.12
C PHE A 36 -0.38 5.51 0.96
N LYS A 37 0.20 4.32 0.99
CA LYS A 37 -0.18 3.20 0.12
C LYS A 37 -1.24 2.35 0.80
N VAL A 38 -2.18 1.80 0.03
CA VAL A 38 -3.28 0.97 0.56
C VAL A 38 -3.28 -0.40 -0.09
N LEU A 39 -3.19 -1.43 0.75
CA LEU A 39 -3.33 -2.83 0.39
C LEU A 39 -4.62 -3.38 1.01
N VAL A 40 -5.52 -3.91 0.17
CA VAL A 40 -6.77 -4.49 0.66
C VAL A 40 -6.63 -6.00 0.76
N ASN A 41 -6.66 -6.53 1.98
CA ASN A 41 -6.47 -7.94 2.28
C ASN A 41 -7.80 -8.68 2.45
N ASN A 42 -7.75 -10.00 2.21
CA ASN A 42 -8.84 -10.94 2.45
C ASN A 42 -10.14 -10.57 1.71
N ILE A 43 -10.04 -10.49 0.39
CA ILE A 43 -11.12 -10.01 -0.49
C ILE A 43 -11.62 -11.11 -1.44
N LYS A 44 -12.91 -11.13 -1.75
CA LYS A 44 -13.50 -12.13 -2.65
C LYS A 44 -13.11 -11.90 -4.11
N ASN A 45 -13.01 -10.65 -4.53
CA ASN A 45 -12.67 -10.26 -5.90
C ASN A 45 -12.24 -8.78 -5.99
N GLU A 46 -11.62 -8.41 -7.11
CA GLU A 46 -11.13 -7.05 -7.38
C GLU A 46 -12.19 -5.95 -7.22
N LYS A 47 -13.46 -6.23 -7.57
CA LYS A 47 -14.55 -5.26 -7.44
C LYS A 47 -14.79 -4.89 -5.98
N GLU A 48 -14.80 -5.87 -5.08
CA GLU A 48 -14.91 -5.63 -3.64
C GLU A 48 -13.70 -4.87 -3.11
N ALA A 49 -12.48 -5.18 -3.58
CA ALA A 49 -11.27 -4.46 -3.20
C ALA A 49 -11.34 -2.97 -3.60
N THR A 50 -11.78 -2.72 -4.82
CA THR A 50 -11.92 -1.36 -5.38
C THR A 50 -12.93 -0.54 -4.59
N GLU A 51 -14.05 -1.15 -4.16
CA GLU A 51 -15.06 -0.48 -3.35
C GLU A 51 -14.53 -0.13 -1.95
N VAL A 52 -13.77 -1.02 -1.30
CA VAL A 52 -13.11 -0.74 -0.02
C VAL A 52 -12.13 0.42 -0.15
N TYR A 53 -11.25 0.36 -1.15
CA TYR A 53 -10.28 1.42 -1.42
C TYR A 53 -10.99 2.76 -1.69
N ARG A 54 -12.03 2.77 -2.53
CA ARG A 54 -12.80 3.98 -2.86
C ARG A 54 -13.40 4.63 -1.63
N ARG A 55 -13.96 3.85 -0.70
CA ARG A 55 -14.52 4.37 0.56
C ARG A 55 -13.45 5.06 1.41
N LEU A 56 -12.31 4.39 1.57
CA LEU A 56 -11.20 4.91 2.38
C LEU A 56 -10.61 6.18 1.74
N SER A 57 -10.36 6.15 0.43
CA SER A 57 -9.85 7.27 -0.36
C SER A 57 -10.81 8.46 -0.32
N THR A 58 -12.12 8.24 -0.45
CA THR A 58 -13.14 9.31 -0.36
C THR A 58 -13.12 9.98 1.02
N ALA A 59 -12.95 9.23 2.10
CA ALA A 59 -12.86 9.79 3.44
C ALA A 59 -11.57 10.61 3.62
N ALA A 60 -10.41 10.07 3.19
CA ALA A 60 -9.14 10.77 3.25
C ALA A 60 -9.16 12.08 2.44
N GLU A 61 -9.67 12.05 1.22
CA GLU A 61 -9.81 13.23 0.35
C GLU A 61 -10.72 14.28 1.01
N ARG A 62 -11.91 13.87 1.47
CA ARG A 62 -12.91 14.79 2.02
C ARG A 62 -12.49 15.46 3.32
N PHE A 63 -11.81 14.73 4.21
CA PHE A 63 -11.57 15.19 5.58
C PHE A 63 -10.12 15.60 5.85
N LEU A 64 -9.17 15.11 5.06
CA LEU A 64 -7.75 15.37 5.23
C LEU A 64 -7.12 16.03 4.00
N SER A 65 -7.83 16.07 2.85
CA SER A 65 -7.33 16.60 1.58
C SER A 65 -6.02 15.95 1.13
N ILE A 66 -5.94 14.62 1.28
CA ILE A 66 -4.82 13.79 0.81
C ILE A 66 -5.34 12.69 -0.11
N SER A 67 -4.56 12.38 -1.14
CA SER A 67 -4.73 11.20 -1.97
C SER A 67 -4.09 9.98 -1.32
N LEU A 68 -4.70 8.82 -1.52
CA LEU A 68 -4.11 7.53 -1.14
C LEU A 68 -3.68 6.81 -2.43
N ASP A 69 -2.68 5.93 -2.33
CA ASP A 69 -2.19 5.15 -3.46
C ASP A 69 -2.63 3.70 -3.36
N TYR A 70 -3.43 3.23 -4.31
CA TYR A 70 -3.85 1.82 -4.35
C TYR A 70 -2.73 0.92 -4.88
N ILE A 71 -2.24 -0.01 -4.06
CA ILE A 71 -1.18 -0.94 -4.48
C ILE A 71 -1.70 -2.32 -4.90
N GLY A 72 -2.89 -2.72 -4.46
CA GLY A 72 -3.53 -3.96 -4.91
C GLY A 72 -4.38 -4.63 -3.84
N TYR A 73 -4.68 -5.90 -4.03
CA TYR A 73 -5.43 -6.69 -3.06
C TYR A 73 -4.92 -8.12 -2.91
N ILE A 74 -5.16 -8.73 -1.75
CA ILE A 74 -4.93 -10.16 -1.53
C ILE A 74 -6.29 -10.86 -1.51
N PRO A 75 -6.51 -11.85 -2.40
CA PRO A 75 -7.75 -12.61 -2.40
C PRO A 75 -7.87 -13.46 -1.14
N HIS A 76 -9.11 -13.76 -0.75
CA HIS A 76 -9.39 -14.78 0.25
C HIS A 76 -8.87 -16.14 -0.26
N ASP A 77 -8.05 -16.80 0.56
CA ASP A 77 -7.42 -18.07 0.21
C ASP A 77 -7.22 -18.92 1.47
N GLU A 78 -7.78 -20.13 1.49
CA GLU A 78 -7.66 -21.06 2.62
C GLU A 78 -6.20 -21.45 2.90
N SER A 79 -5.34 -21.37 1.89
CA SER A 79 -3.91 -21.68 1.98
C SER A 79 -3.22 -20.79 3.02
N VAL A 80 -3.70 -19.55 3.20
CA VAL A 80 -3.23 -18.64 4.25
C VAL A 80 -3.49 -19.22 5.63
N GLN A 81 -4.70 -19.68 5.91
CA GLN A 81 -5.03 -20.28 7.21
C GLN A 81 -4.26 -21.59 7.44
N LYS A 82 -4.12 -22.41 6.40
CA LYS A 82 -3.34 -23.65 6.45
C LYS A 82 -1.87 -23.37 6.76
N ALA A 83 -1.28 -22.33 6.17
CA ALA A 83 0.09 -21.89 6.42
C ALA A 83 0.31 -21.38 7.83
N VAL A 84 -0.59 -20.53 8.32
CA VAL A 84 -0.55 -20.02 9.70
C VAL A 84 -0.63 -21.16 10.71
N ARG A 85 -1.51 -22.15 10.51
CA ARG A 85 -1.62 -23.34 11.38
C ARG A 85 -0.35 -24.18 11.40
N GLN A 86 0.38 -24.22 10.30
CA GLN A 86 1.66 -24.93 10.19
C GLN A 86 2.85 -24.08 10.66
N GLN A 87 2.63 -22.83 11.06
CA GLN A 87 3.69 -21.88 11.44
C GLN A 87 4.76 -21.71 10.35
N ARG A 88 4.34 -21.77 9.08
CA ARG A 88 5.21 -21.57 7.91
C ARG A 88 4.70 -20.41 7.07
N ALA A 89 5.62 -19.71 6.41
CA ALA A 89 5.23 -18.63 5.50
C ALA A 89 4.43 -19.20 4.32
N LEU A 90 3.40 -18.46 3.89
CA LEU A 90 2.54 -18.88 2.77
C LEU A 90 3.35 -19.25 1.53
N MET A 91 4.32 -18.42 1.16
CA MET A 91 5.17 -18.61 -0.01
C MET A 91 6.01 -19.89 0.05
N ASP A 92 6.35 -20.38 1.25
CA ASP A 92 7.21 -21.56 1.41
C ASP A 92 6.47 -22.88 1.16
N ILE A 93 5.15 -22.89 1.35
CA ILE A 93 4.34 -24.12 1.32
C ILE A 93 3.21 -24.09 0.30
N TYR A 94 2.77 -22.90 -0.11
CA TYR A 94 1.72 -22.70 -1.12
C TYR A 94 2.13 -21.60 -2.12
N PRO A 95 3.25 -21.74 -2.84
CA PRO A 95 3.75 -20.69 -3.75
C PRO A 95 2.79 -20.40 -4.92
N ASP A 96 2.02 -21.40 -5.35
CA ASP A 96 1.13 -21.29 -6.52
C ASP A 96 -0.33 -20.94 -6.17
N CYS A 97 -0.64 -20.66 -4.90
CA CYS A 97 -1.97 -20.24 -4.50
C CYS A 97 -2.26 -18.79 -4.91
N GLU A 98 -3.52 -18.40 -4.94
CA GLU A 98 -3.93 -17.08 -5.45
C GLU A 98 -3.43 -15.94 -4.55
N ALA A 99 -3.41 -16.15 -3.24
CA ALA A 99 -2.82 -15.19 -2.31
C ALA A 99 -1.31 -14.98 -2.53
N SER A 100 -0.55 -16.07 -2.79
CA SER A 100 0.88 -16.00 -3.11
C SER A 100 1.14 -15.28 -4.43
N LYS A 101 0.42 -15.64 -5.49
CA LYS A 101 0.51 -14.93 -6.78
C LYS A 101 0.21 -13.45 -6.66
N SER A 102 -0.80 -13.08 -5.87
CA SER A 102 -1.13 -11.67 -5.65
C SER A 102 -0.04 -10.93 -4.86
N LEU A 103 0.48 -11.55 -3.81
CA LEU A 103 1.61 -10.99 -3.05
C LEU A 103 2.85 -10.75 -3.93
N LEU A 104 3.16 -11.67 -4.86
CA LEU A 104 4.25 -11.49 -5.82
C LEU A 104 4.00 -10.30 -6.75
N LYS A 105 2.79 -10.15 -7.30
CA LYS A 105 2.45 -8.99 -8.13
C LYS A 105 2.58 -7.66 -7.37
N ILE A 106 2.18 -7.63 -6.11
CA ILE A 106 2.29 -6.44 -5.26
C ILE A 106 3.75 -6.13 -4.95
N SER A 107 4.57 -7.14 -4.67
CA SER A 107 6.00 -6.91 -4.41
C SER A 107 6.74 -6.38 -5.65
N GLU A 108 6.43 -6.89 -6.84
CA GLU A 108 6.93 -6.35 -8.11
C GLU A 108 6.53 -4.88 -8.30
N LYS A 109 5.26 -4.54 -8.01
CA LYS A 109 4.79 -3.15 -8.10
C LYS A 109 5.55 -2.22 -7.14
N ILE A 110 5.71 -2.62 -5.88
CA ILE A 110 6.46 -1.85 -4.88
C ILE A 110 7.91 -1.64 -5.33
N ASN A 111 8.57 -2.69 -5.84
CA ASN A 111 9.95 -2.59 -6.32
C ASN A 111 10.08 -1.66 -7.52
N ASN A 112 9.10 -1.65 -8.43
CA ASN A 112 9.11 -0.77 -9.60
C ASN A 112 8.90 0.70 -9.22
N ASP A 113 8.03 0.99 -8.24
CA ASP A 113 7.80 2.35 -7.75
C ASP A 113 9.07 2.94 -7.10
N ASN A 114 9.79 2.14 -6.31
CA ASN A 114 11.06 2.54 -5.69
C ASN A 114 12.12 2.98 -6.72
N ASN A 115 12.20 2.27 -7.85
CA ASN A 115 13.16 2.59 -8.91
C ASN A 115 12.86 3.91 -9.61
N ASN A 116 11.59 4.33 -9.67
CA ASN A 116 11.18 5.58 -10.30
C ASN A 116 11.49 6.80 -9.42
N HIS A 117 11.40 6.67 -8.09
CA HIS A 117 11.67 7.78 -7.17
C HIS A 117 13.16 8.19 -7.15
N ILE A 118 14.08 7.25 -7.38
CA ILE A 118 15.54 7.50 -7.39
C ILE A 118 15.98 8.29 -8.64
N LYS A 119 15.29 8.14 -9.78
CA LYS A 119 15.68 8.83 -11.03
C LYS A 119 15.43 10.34 -10.98
N GLY A 120 14.38 10.79 -10.30
CA GLY A 120 14.03 12.22 -10.24
C GLY A 120 14.99 13.08 -9.42
N THR A 121 15.59 12.51 -8.37
CA THR A 121 16.43 13.27 -7.43
C THR A 121 17.72 13.76 -8.09
N LEU A 122 18.45 12.94 -8.86
CA LEU A 122 19.69 13.40 -9.51
C LEU A 122 19.44 14.45 -10.61
N GLN A 123 18.31 14.35 -11.33
CA GLN A 123 18.00 15.25 -12.44
C GLN A 123 17.61 16.66 -11.96
N PHE A 124 16.93 16.76 -10.81
CA PHE A 124 16.62 18.04 -10.17
C PHE A 124 17.85 18.74 -9.58
N PHE A 125 18.80 17.97 -9.02
CA PHE A 125 20.02 18.54 -8.44
C PHE A 125 21.02 19.01 -9.51
N LEU A 126 21.11 18.33 -10.66
CA LEU A 126 22.00 18.75 -11.76
C LEU A 126 21.48 19.97 -12.54
N GLY A 127 20.16 20.14 -12.64
CA GLY A 127 19.55 21.30 -13.31
C GLY A 127 19.80 22.63 -12.60
N GLY A 128 19.97 22.62 -11.27
CA GLY A 128 20.33 23.79 -10.48
C GLY A 128 21.82 24.14 -10.52
N LEU A 129 22.70 23.13 -10.62
CA LEU A 129 24.16 23.31 -10.61
C LEU A 129 24.71 23.86 -11.94
N LEU A 130 24.01 23.63 -13.06
CA LEU A 130 24.44 24.08 -14.39
C LEU A 130 23.87 25.44 -14.80
N LYS A 131 23.05 26.10 -13.95
CA LYS A 131 22.45 27.42 -14.25
C LYS A 131 23.23 28.61 -13.67
N THR A 132 24.49 28.41 -13.32
CA THR A 132 25.44 29.50 -13.04
C THR A 132 26.62 29.43 -13.99
N LYS A 133 26.44 30.04 -15.17
CA LYS A 133 27.52 30.68 -15.93
C LYS A 133 26.92 31.74 -16.86
N CYS A 134 27.27 32.99 -16.53
CA CYS A 134 27.26 34.24 -17.30
C CYS A 134 26.07 34.57 -18.21
#